data_AF-A0A7X9EW58-F1
#
_entry.id   AF-A0A7X9EW58-F1
#
_cell.length_a   1.000
_cell.length_b   1.000
_cell.length_c   1.000
_cell.angle_alpha   90.00
_cell.angle_beta   90.00
_cell.angle_gamma   90.00
#
_symmetry.space_group_name_H-M   'P 1'
#
loop_
_entity.id
_entity.type
_entity.pdbx_description
1 polymer ?
#
loop_
_entity_poly.entity_id
_entity_poly.type
_entity_poly.pdbx_seq_one_letter_code
_entity_poly.pdbx_strand_id
1 'polypeptide(L)'
;MRVDYHVHVAAHGEHEYSRERLERYIDQAYQMGIAEIGFCEHDEFQAMVDLELFKSIQSQKSHGIEIRLGLELDYFPGREEQLKQTILSADFDFVIGSVHFIEGWGFDHPDFRDGFSQRETDDVYGQYAAILLQMSQWAGIDIVGHLDLVKIWGHRPRRLKALHYFEPVLKSVQRAGIAVEINSAGLRKDVQEIYPAGDIIQRMFDYDIPITIGSDAHQPEQVGSGLDAAYRAARKAGYQYLVRFQHHQQLVTPLDY
;
A
#
# COMPACT_ATOMS: atom_id res chain seq x y z
N MET A 1 6.46 -1.18 17.78
CA MET A 1 7.33 -1.93 16.85
C MET A 1 7.24 -1.22 15.50
N ARG A 2 8.36 -0.97 14.81
CA ARG A 2 8.30 -0.38 13.46
C ARG A 2 8.17 -1.47 12.40
N VAL A 3 7.27 -1.25 11.45
CA VAL A 3 6.97 -2.11 10.32
C VAL A 3 7.07 -1.35 8.99
N ASP A 4 7.31 -2.09 7.91
CA ASP A 4 7.22 -1.63 6.53
C ASP A 4 6.53 -2.71 5.68
N TYR A 5 5.24 -2.53 5.39
CA TYR A 5 4.39 -3.55 4.78
C TYR A 5 4.24 -3.44 3.26
N HIS A 6 4.96 -2.51 2.62
CA HIS A 6 4.84 -2.28 1.19
C HIS A 6 6.22 -2.15 0.54
N VAL A 7 6.73 -3.28 0.05
CA VAL A 7 8.09 -3.39 -0.48
C VAL A 7 8.11 -4.32 -1.69
N HIS A 8 8.72 -3.84 -2.78
CA HIS A 8 8.85 -4.51 -4.07
C HIS A 8 10.32 -4.81 -4.35
N VAL A 9 10.68 -6.09 -4.35
CA VAL A 9 12.01 -6.62 -4.67
C VAL A 9 12.21 -6.66 -6.17
N ALA A 10 11.22 -7.13 -6.93
CA ALA A 10 11.28 -7.15 -8.39
C ALA A 10 10.98 -5.78 -9.02
N ALA A 11 10.49 -4.82 -8.22
CA ALA A 11 10.06 -3.50 -8.66
C ALA A 11 8.95 -3.63 -9.73
N HIS A 12 9.14 -3.04 -10.91
CA HIS A 12 8.25 -3.20 -12.05
C HIS A 12 8.77 -4.24 -13.05
N GLY A 13 9.40 -5.30 -12.53
CA GLY A 13 9.94 -6.42 -13.31
C GLY A 13 11.37 -6.21 -13.82
N GLU A 14 12.05 -5.13 -13.45
CA GLU A 14 13.42 -4.83 -13.90
C GLU A 14 14.49 -5.63 -13.15
N HIS A 15 14.12 -6.30 -12.06
CA HIS A 15 15.06 -6.97 -11.17
C HIS A 15 14.72 -8.44 -10.93
N GLU A 16 15.76 -9.27 -11.01
CA GLU A 16 15.64 -10.68 -10.63
C GLU A 16 15.48 -10.85 -9.12
N TYR A 17 14.61 -11.78 -8.75
CA TYR A 17 14.43 -12.20 -7.36
C TYR A 17 15.62 -13.07 -6.94
N SER A 18 16.52 -12.53 -6.13
CA SER A 18 17.75 -13.23 -5.73
C SER A 18 18.07 -13.05 -4.25
N ARG A 19 18.87 -13.98 -3.71
CA ARG A 19 19.31 -13.96 -2.31
C ARG A 19 20.00 -12.64 -1.96
N GLU A 20 20.99 -12.25 -2.75
CA GLU A 20 21.76 -11.03 -2.53
C GLU A 20 20.85 -9.80 -2.50
N ARG A 21 19.86 -9.74 -3.40
CA ARG A 21 18.93 -8.61 -3.44
C ARG A 21 18.04 -8.59 -2.21
N LEU A 22 17.39 -9.71 -1.85
CA LEU A 22 16.56 -9.80 -0.63
C LEU A 22 17.34 -9.41 0.63
N GLU A 23 18.57 -9.91 0.77
CA GLU A 23 19.43 -9.59 1.91
C GLU A 23 19.71 -8.08 2.01
N ARG A 24 19.88 -7.36 0.88
CA ARG A 24 20.02 -5.89 0.90
C ARG A 24 18.78 -5.17 1.43
N TYR A 25 17.57 -5.63 1.10
CA TYR A 25 16.34 -5.03 1.64
C TYR A 25 16.23 -5.28 3.15
N ILE A 26 16.58 -6.48 3.61
CA ILE A 26 16.56 -6.86 5.03
C ILE A 26 17.63 -6.10 5.82
N ASP A 27 18.83 -5.93 5.27
CA ASP A 27 19.89 -5.13 5.86
C ASP A 27 19.47 -3.66 5.99
N GLN A 28 18.82 -3.10 4.97
CA GLN A 28 18.28 -1.75 5.06
C GLN A 28 17.18 -1.64 6.12
N ALA A 29 16.25 -2.62 6.17
CA ALA A 29 15.21 -2.65 7.20
C ALA A 29 15.81 -2.62 8.61
N TYR A 30 16.87 -3.41 8.85
CA TYR A 30 17.61 -3.41 10.11
C TYR A 30 18.21 -2.03 10.43
N GLN A 31 18.88 -1.40 9.45
CA GLN A 31 19.46 -0.07 9.63
C GLN A 31 18.40 1.00 9.96
N MET A 32 17.19 0.85 9.45
CA MET A 32 16.06 1.74 9.69
C MET A 32 15.27 1.41 10.97
N GLY A 33 15.70 0.39 11.73
CA GLY A 33 15.03 -0.06 12.95
C GLY A 33 13.66 -0.70 12.70
N ILE A 34 13.41 -1.21 11.50
CA ILE A 34 12.21 -1.97 11.15
C ILE A 34 12.36 -3.39 11.71
N ALA A 35 11.35 -3.86 12.42
CA ALA A 35 11.32 -5.18 13.04
C ALA A 35 10.50 -6.20 12.25
N GLU A 36 9.57 -5.75 11.40
CA GLU A 36 8.80 -6.63 10.50
C GLU A 36 8.65 -5.96 9.13
N ILE A 37 8.96 -6.71 8.07
CA ILE A 37 8.90 -6.26 6.68
C ILE A 37 7.96 -7.15 5.86
N GLY A 38 7.09 -6.53 5.07
CA GLY A 38 6.20 -7.19 4.12
C GLY A 38 6.67 -6.97 2.69
N PHE A 39 7.05 -8.05 2.00
CA PHE A 39 7.35 -8.02 0.57
C PHE A 39 6.10 -8.36 -0.21
N CYS A 40 5.65 -7.48 -1.10
CA CYS A 40 4.35 -7.59 -1.77
C CYS A 40 4.43 -7.13 -3.22
N GLU A 41 5.09 -7.92 -4.07
CA GLU A 41 5.17 -7.61 -5.51
C GLU A 41 3.77 -7.36 -6.11
N HIS A 42 3.73 -6.55 -7.16
CA HIS A 42 2.55 -6.45 -8.01
C HIS A 42 2.15 -7.83 -8.56
N ASP A 43 0.84 -8.08 -8.69
CA ASP A 43 0.30 -9.34 -9.18
C ASP A 43 0.79 -9.72 -10.58
N GLU A 44 1.09 -8.72 -11.43
CA GLU A 44 1.75 -8.94 -12.73
C GLU A 44 3.13 -9.62 -12.62
N PHE A 45 3.89 -9.32 -11.57
CA PHE A 45 5.25 -9.86 -11.34
C PHE A 45 5.29 -11.01 -10.34
N GLN A 46 4.14 -11.50 -9.90
CA GLN A 46 4.05 -12.59 -8.93
C GLN A 46 4.85 -13.83 -9.37
N ALA A 47 4.84 -14.16 -10.66
CA ALA A 47 5.57 -15.31 -11.20
C ALA A 47 7.10 -15.19 -11.08
N MET A 48 7.63 -13.98 -10.81
CA MET A 48 9.06 -13.75 -10.56
C MET A 48 9.46 -14.09 -9.12
N VAL A 49 8.51 -14.19 -8.19
CA VAL A 49 8.79 -14.50 -6.79
C VAL A 49 9.21 -15.96 -6.66
N ASP A 50 10.48 -16.19 -6.35
CA ASP A 50 10.98 -17.51 -5.95
C ASP A 50 10.53 -17.81 -4.51
N LEU A 51 9.40 -18.50 -4.37
CA LEU A 51 8.80 -18.85 -3.08
C LEU A 51 9.71 -19.74 -2.22
N GLU A 52 10.53 -20.61 -2.81
CA GLU A 52 11.43 -21.48 -2.06
C GLU A 52 12.62 -20.68 -1.50
N LEU A 53 13.19 -19.79 -2.32
CA LEU A 53 14.19 -18.83 -1.86
C LEU A 53 13.62 -17.90 -0.78
N PHE A 54 12.41 -17.37 -0.99
CA PHE A 54 11.74 -16.51 -0.01
C PHE A 54 11.60 -17.21 1.34
N LYS A 55 11.05 -18.44 1.37
CA LYS A 55 10.92 -19.25 2.59
C LYS A 55 12.27 -19.54 3.24
N SER A 56 13.31 -19.80 2.43
CA SER A 56 14.67 -19.99 2.94
C SER A 56 15.16 -18.75 3.68
N ILE A 57 14.99 -17.55 3.11
CA ILE A 57 15.36 -16.28 3.74
C ILE A 57 14.51 -15.99 4.98
N GLN A 58 13.20 -16.19 4.89
CA GLN A 58 12.26 -16.02 6.01
C GLN A 58 12.66 -16.88 7.22
N SER A 59 13.07 -18.13 6.98
CA SER A 59 13.48 -19.05 8.06
C SER A 59 14.79 -18.66 8.77
N GLN A 60 15.65 -17.88 8.11
CA GLN A 60 16.94 -17.46 8.67
C GLN A 60 16.78 -16.38 9.74
N LYS A 61 15.67 -15.62 9.72
CA LYS A 61 15.42 -14.50 10.65
C LYS A 61 16.62 -13.57 10.80
N SER A 62 17.22 -13.18 9.68
CA SER A 62 18.39 -12.29 9.68
C SER A 62 18.07 -11.01 10.46
N HIS A 63 19.01 -10.59 11.31
CA HIS A 63 18.85 -9.45 12.24
C HIS A 63 17.65 -9.52 13.20
N GLY A 64 17.00 -10.69 13.34
CA GLY A 64 15.77 -10.85 14.10
C GLY A 64 14.54 -10.19 13.46
N ILE A 65 14.61 -9.84 12.17
CA ILE A 65 13.50 -9.25 11.43
C ILE A 65 12.50 -10.34 11.04
N GLU A 66 11.23 -10.09 11.34
CA GLU A 66 10.12 -10.90 10.85
C GLU A 66 9.82 -10.53 9.39
N ILE A 67 9.66 -11.53 8.52
CA ILE A 67 9.45 -11.35 7.09
C ILE A 67 8.09 -11.92 6.73
N ARG A 68 7.26 -11.12 6.04
CA ARG A 68 5.90 -11.48 5.60
C ARG A 68 5.82 -11.50 4.08
N LEU A 69 5.13 -12.50 3.56
CA LEU A 69 4.83 -12.61 2.13
C LEU A 69 3.48 -11.93 1.86
N GLY A 70 3.48 -10.81 1.18
CA GLY A 70 2.26 -10.14 0.74
C GLY A 70 2.09 -10.19 -0.77
N LEU A 71 1.01 -9.55 -1.23
CA LEU A 71 0.71 -9.30 -2.63
C LEU A 71 0.14 -7.88 -2.75
N GLU A 72 0.63 -7.08 -3.70
CA GLU A 72 -0.10 -5.89 -4.13
C GLU A 72 -0.88 -6.24 -5.39
N LEU A 73 -2.21 -6.10 -5.31
CA LEU A 73 -3.13 -6.51 -6.35
C LEU A 73 -3.81 -5.29 -6.95
N ASP A 74 -3.73 -5.18 -8.28
CA ASP A 74 -4.49 -4.18 -9.01
C ASP A 74 -5.97 -4.56 -9.12
N TYR A 75 -6.84 -3.69 -8.60
CA TYR A 75 -8.28 -3.90 -8.66
C TYR A 75 -8.87 -3.37 -9.97
N PHE A 76 -9.38 -4.29 -10.77
CA PHE A 76 -10.17 -4.00 -11.97
C PHE A 76 -11.62 -4.46 -11.75
N PRO A 77 -12.61 -3.53 -11.75
CA PRO A 77 -14.01 -3.89 -11.62
C PRO A 77 -14.45 -4.97 -12.62
N GLY A 78 -15.15 -5.99 -12.14
CA GLY A 78 -15.61 -7.13 -12.96
C GLY A 78 -14.59 -8.26 -13.13
N ARG A 79 -13.40 -8.16 -12.52
CA ARG A 79 -12.38 -9.23 -12.51
C ARG A 79 -12.25 -9.93 -11.16
N GLU A 80 -13.17 -9.72 -10.23
CA GLU A 80 -13.11 -10.19 -8.84
C GLU A 80 -12.82 -11.70 -8.72
N GLU A 81 -13.40 -12.51 -9.60
CA GLU A 81 -13.17 -13.96 -9.59
C GLU A 81 -11.74 -14.32 -9.99
N GLN A 82 -11.17 -13.63 -10.98
CA GLN A 82 -9.76 -13.80 -11.36
C GLN A 82 -8.85 -13.37 -10.21
N LEU A 83 -9.11 -12.20 -9.62
CA LEU A 83 -8.33 -11.68 -8.49
C LEU A 83 -8.35 -12.64 -7.30
N LYS A 84 -9.51 -13.27 -7.03
CA LYS A 84 -9.63 -14.31 -6.00
C LYS A 84 -8.75 -15.52 -6.29
N GLN A 85 -8.64 -15.96 -7.55
CA GLN A 85 -7.73 -17.05 -7.90
C GLN A 85 -6.26 -16.66 -7.70
N THR A 86 -5.88 -15.42 -8.02
CA THR A 86 -4.55 -14.88 -7.73
C THR A 86 -4.25 -14.92 -6.24
N ILE A 87 -5.17 -14.46 -5.39
CA ILE A 87 -5.00 -14.47 -3.93
C ILE A 87 -4.83 -15.90 -3.38
N LEU A 88 -5.53 -16.88 -3.96
CA LEU A 88 -5.45 -18.29 -3.52
C LEU A 88 -4.25 -19.06 -4.07
N SER A 89 -3.41 -18.44 -4.90
CA SER A 89 -2.30 -19.12 -5.57
C SER A 89 -1.06 -19.34 -4.67
N ALA A 90 -0.99 -18.64 -3.54
CA ALA A 90 0.04 -18.83 -2.51
C ALA A 90 -0.52 -18.52 -1.12
N ASP A 91 0.19 -18.95 -0.07
CA ASP A 91 -0.19 -18.69 1.32
C ASP A 91 0.28 -17.29 1.75
N PHE A 92 -0.34 -16.24 1.22
CA PHE A 92 -0.03 -14.86 1.57
C PHE A 92 -0.36 -14.54 3.04
N ASP A 93 0.46 -13.70 3.66
CA ASP A 93 0.21 -13.12 4.97
C ASP A 93 -0.78 -11.96 4.90
N PHE A 94 -0.79 -11.21 3.80
CA PHE A 94 -1.70 -10.09 3.53
C PHE A 94 -1.80 -9.77 2.04
N VAL A 95 -2.88 -9.08 1.67
CA VAL A 95 -3.10 -8.56 0.32
C VAL A 95 -3.41 -7.06 0.40
N ILE A 96 -2.62 -6.25 -0.30
CA ILE A 96 -2.89 -4.85 -0.57
C ILE A 96 -3.72 -4.77 -1.84
N GLY A 97 -4.88 -4.13 -1.79
CA GLY A 97 -5.65 -3.77 -2.97
C GLY A 97 -5.35 -2.33 -3.39
N SER A 98 -4.96 -2.16 -4.64
CA SER A 98 -4.54 -0.89 -5.22
C SER A 98 -5.35 -0.56 -6.48
N VAL A 99 -5.37 0.71 -6.86
CA VAL A 99 -6.00 1.18 -8.11
C VAL A 99 -4.99 2.02 -8.86
N HIS A 100 -4.40 1.45 -9.92
CA HIS A 100 -3.48 2.19 -10.81
C HIS A 100 -4.14 2.66 -12.11
N PHE A 101 -5.35 2.19 -12.40
CA PHE A 101 -6.05 2.47 -13.67
C PHE A 101 -7.43 3.10 -13.49
N ILE A 102 -7.73 4.08 -14.34
CA ILE A 102 -9.07 4.66 -14.49
C ILE A 102 -9.50 4.44 -15.95
N GLU A 103 -10.47 3.57 -16.19
CA GLU A 103 -10.97 3.28 -17.55
C GLU A 103 -9.84 2.85 -18.53
N GLY A 104 -8.84 2.11 -18.03
CA GLY A 104 -7.67 1.68 -18.80
C GLY A 104 -6.55 2.72 -18.92
N TRP A 105 -6.73 3.93 -18.37
CA TRP A 105 -5.67 4.92 -18.24
C TRP A 105 -4.87 4.69 -16.96
N GLY A 106 -3.60 4.28 -17.09
CA GLY A 106 -2.65 4.15 -15.99
C GLY A 106 -2.21 5.54 -15.51
N PHE A 107 -3.02 6.18 -14.67
CA PHE A 107 -2.93 7.61 -14.39
C PHE A 107 -1.68 7.99 -13.60
N ASP A 108 -1.07 7.04 -12.90
CA ASP A 108 0.08 7.17 -12.02
C ASP A 108 1.41 6.82 -12.72
N HIS A 109 1.36 6.34 -13.96
CA HIS A 109 2.55 6.07 -14.76
C HIS A 109 3.08 7.36 -15.43
N PRO A 110 4.40 7.64 -15.39
CA PRO A 110 4.98 8.86 -15.96
C PRO A 110 4.59 9.13 -17.43
N ASP A 111 4.57 8.09 -18.27
CA ASP A 111 4.25 8.22 -19.69
C ASP A 111 2.79 8.62 -19.97
N PHE A 112 1.90 8.46 -18.99
CA PHE A 112 0.47 8.74 -19.15
C PHE A 112 -0.02 9.91 -18.29
N ARG A 113 0.89 10.61 -17.59
CA ARG A 113 0.63 11.82 -16.79
C ARG A 113 -0.22 12.86 -17.51
N ASP A 114 0.04 13.07 -18.81
CA ASP A 114 -0.64 14.11 -19.59
C ASP A 114 -2.15 13.89 -19.73
N GLY A 115 -2.66 12.69 -19.41
CA GLY A 115 -4.10 12.42 -19.36
C GLY A 115 -4.85 13.34 -18.39
N PHE A 116 -4.20 13.86 -17.34
CA PHE A 116 -4.79 14.85 -16.44
C PHE A 116 -5.09 16.19 -17.12
N SER A 117 -4.35 16.56 -18.18
CA SER A 117 -4.61 17.80 -18.94
C SER A 117 -5.88 17.72 -19.79
N GLN A 118 -6.38 16.51 -20.04
CA GLN A 118 -7.53 16.23 -20.91
C GLN A 118 -8.81 15.95 -20.11
N ARG A 119 -8.75 15.99 -18.77
CA ARG A 119 -9.84 15.63 -17.86
C ARG A 119 -10.01 16.67 -16.76
N GLU A 120 -11.23 16.87 -16.31
CA GLU A 120 -11.47 17.69 -15.12
C GLU A 120 -11.01 16.93 -13.87
N THR A 121 -10.13 17.54 -13.06
CA THR A 121 -9.50 16.87 -11.91
C THR A 121 -10.53 16.33 -10.92
N ASP A 122 -11.60 17.08 -10.65
CA ASP A 122 -12.67 16.64 -9.76
C ASP A 122 -13.42 15.40 -10.28
N ASP A 123 -13.53 15.23 -11.60
CA ASP A 123 -14.15 14.03 -12.20
C ASP A 123 -13.20 12.83 -12.08
N VAL A 124 -11.89 13.03 -12.27
CA VAL A 124 -10.87 11.98 -12.07
C VAL A 124 -10.88 11.47 -10.64
N TYR A 125 -10.95 12.36 -9.64
CA TYR A 125 -11.09 11.96 -8.23
C TYR A 125 -12.38 11.18 -7.97
N GLY A 126 -13.50 11.59 -8.58
CA GLY A 126 -14.76 10.87 -8.48
C GLY A 126 -14.71 9.47 -9.08
N GLN A 127 -14.10 9.32 -10.27
CA GLN A 127 -13.91 8.03 -10.93
C GLN A 127 -13.01 7.11 -10.12
N TYR A 128 -11.86 7.62 -9.67
CA TYR A 128 -10.92 6.88 -8.82
C TYR A 128 -11.57 6.39 -7.52
N ALA A 129 -12.26 7.29 -6.81
CA ALA A 129 -12.97 6.93 -5.58
C ALA A 129 -14.11 5.92 -5.80
N ALA A 130 -14.77 5.94 -6.96
CA ALA A 130 -15.80 4.96 -7.30
C ALA A 130 -15.22 3.54 -7.54
N ILE A 131 -13.98 3.44 -8.06
CA ILE A 131 -13.28 2.16 -8.20
C ILE A 131 -12.85 1.64 -6.83
N LEU A 132 -12.25 2.49 -5.98
CA LEU A 132 -11.92 2.14 -4.59
C LEU A 132 -13.15 1.72 -3.78
N LEU A 133 -14.30 2.37 -4.00
CA LEU A 133 -15.55 1.99 -3.35
C LEU A 133 -15.96 0.57 -3.74
N GLN A 134 -15.90 0.21 -5.03
CA GLN A 134 -16.19 -1.15 -5.49
C GLN A 134 -15.22 -2.17 -4.89
N MET A 135 -13.92 -1.87 -4.87
CA MET A 135 -12.89 -2.72 -4.25
C MET A 135 -13.17 -2.97 -2.77
N SER A 136 -13.46 -1.91 -2.01
CA SER A 136 -13.76 -2.02 -0.58
C SER A 136 -15.08 -2.74 -0.29
N GLN A 137 -16.04 -2.72 -1.22
CA GLN A 137 -17.30 -3.48 -1.11
C GLN A 137 -17.13 -4.95 -1.46
N TRP A 138 -16.24 -5.27 -2.41
CA TRP A 138 -15.86 -6.64 -2.71
C TRP A 138 -15.18 -7.32 -1.52
N ALA A 139 -14.34 -6.58 -0.80
CA ALA A 139 -13.71 -6.98 0.47
C ALA A 139 -12.90 -8.29 0.38
N GLY A 140 -12.27 -8.54 -0.77
CA GLY A 140 -11.32 -9.64 -0.96
C GLY A 140 -9.87 -9.31 -0.60
N ILE A 141 -9.62 -8.16 0.03
CA ILE A 141 -8.29 -7.63 0.38
C ILE A 141 -8.19 -7.34 1.87
N ASP A 142 -6.97 -7.24 2.39
CA ASP A 142 -6.71 -6.94 3.80
C ASP A 142 -6.42 -5.46 4.05
N ILE A 143 -5.80 -4.80 3.06
CA ILE A 143 -5.30 -3.42 3.15
C ILE A 143 -5.69 -2.67 1.87
N VAL A 144 -6.23 -1.45 2.00
CA VAL A 144 -6.30 -0.50 0.87
C VAL A 144 -4.95 0.21 0.75
N GLY A 145 -4.28 0.04 -0.40
CA GLY A 145 -3.03 0.73 -0.74
C GLY A 145 -3.26 2.21 -1.04
N HIS A 146 -2.26 3.04 -0.71
CA HIS A 146 -2.13 4.47 -1.10
C HIS A 146 -3.45 5.19 -1.47
N LEU A 147 -4.39 5.26 -0.52
CA LEU A 147 -5.83 5.53 -0.77
C LEU A 147 -6.17 6.78 -1.59
N ASP A 148 -5.32 7.81 -1.64
CA ASP A 148 -5.54 9.00 -2.46
C ASP A 148 -4.50 9.16 -3.59
N LEU A 149 -3.93 8.06 -4.09
CA LEU A 149 -2.87 8.02 -5.11
C LEU A 149 -3.13 8.90 -6.33
N VAL A 150 -4.40 9.10 -6.72
CA VAL A 150 -4.85 10.03 -7.79
C VAL A 150 -4.19 11.42 -7.73
N LYS A 151 -3.68 11.80 -6.55
CA LYS A 151 -2.98 13.06 -6.30
C LYS A 151 -1.49 13.06 -6.69
N ILE A 152 -0.91 11.94 -7.13
CA ILE A 152 0.54 11.67 -7.33
C ILE A 152 1.31 12.78 -8.07
N TRP A 153 0.70 13.37 -9.11
CA TRP A 153 1.29 14.46 -9.90
C TRP A 153 1.04 15.86 -9.36
N GLY A 154 0.47 15.99 -8.15
CA GLY A 154 0.12 17.27 -7.53
C GLY A 154 -1.24 17.83 -7.94
N HIS A 155 -2.00 17.17 -8.82
CA HIS A 155 -3.37 17.58 -9.16
C HIS A 155 -4.29 17.48 -7.93
N ARG A 156 -5.12 18.51 -7.71
CA ARG A 156 -6.07 18.60 -6.59
C ARG A 156 -7.44 19.05 -7.08
N PRO A 157 -8.54 18.50 -6.55
CA PRO A 157 -9.89 18.91 -6.91
C PRO A 157 -10.12 20.36 -6.49
N ARG A 158 -10.94 21.07 -7.27
CA ARG A 158 -11.25 22.50 -7.09
C ARG A 158 -12.68 22.74 -6.61
N ARG A 159 -13.63 21.84 -6.92
CA ARG A 159 -15.03 21.98 -6.51
C ARG A 159 -15.23 21.56 -5.07
N LEU A 160 -14.63 20.44 -4.67
CA LEU A 160 -14.76 19.86 -3.34
C LEU A 160 -13.39 19.47 -2.77
N LYS A 161 -13.29 19.35 -1.45
CA LYS A 161 -12.08 18.80 -0.82
C LYS A 161 -11.91 17.34 -1.22
N ALA A 162 -10.66 16.87 -1.36
CA ALA A 162 -10.36 15.47 -1.66
C ALA A 162 -11.12 14.49 -0.74
N LEU A 163 -11.14 14.76 0.57
CA LEU A 163 -11.88 13.97 1.55
C LEU A 163 -13.35 13.72 1.19
N HIS A 164 -14.02 14.66 0.51
CA HIS A 164 -15.41 14.47 0.09
C HIS A 164 -15.58 13.24 -0.81
N TYR A 165 -14.65 13.03 -1.75
CA TYR A 165 -14.68 11.91 -2.68
C TYR A 165 -14.40 10.58 -1.98
N PHE A 166 -13.52 10.58 -0.98
CA PHE A 166 -13.12 9.38 -0.25
C PHE A 166 -14.06 9.02 0.92
N GLU A 167 -14.93 9.94 1.35
CA GLU A 167 -15.87 9.71 2.45
C GLU A 167 -16.70 8.41 2.32
N PRO A 168 -17.27 8.08 1.14
CA PRO A 168 -18.01 6.83 0.98
C PRO A 168 -17.09 5.60 1.02
N VAL A 169 -15.86 5.72 0.52
CA VAL A 169 -14.83 4.66 0.54
C VAL A 169 -14.47 4.33 1.98
N LEU A 170 -14.15 5.35 2.80
CA LEU A 170 -13.80 5.16 4.21
C LEU A 170 -14.91 4.45 5.00
N LYS A 171 -16.17 4.81 4.76
CA LYS A 171 -17.32 4.13 5.38
C LYS A 171 -17.45 2.67 4.93
N SER A 172 -17.12 2.37 3.69
CA SER A 172 -17.14 1.01 3.16
C SER A 172 -16.02 0.16 3.77
N VAL A 173 -14.79 0.69 3.78
CA VAL A 173 -13.62 0.10 4.44
C VAL A 173 -13.89 -0.21 5.92
N GLN A 174 -14.47 0.74 6.65
CA GLN A 174 -14.85 0.58 8.06
C GLN A 174 -15.83 -0.59 8.26
N ARG A 175 -16.85 -0.72 7.40
CA ARG A 175 -17.83 -1.82 7.48
C ARG A 175 -17.21 -3.17 7.14
N ALA A 176 -16.26 -3.18 6.21
CA ALA A 176 -15.58 -4.39 5.77
C ALA A 176 -14.48 -4.84 6.74
N GLY A 177 -14.04 -3.98 7.67
CA GLY A 177 -12.96 -4.28 8.61
C GLY A 177 -11.57 -4.31 7.96
N ILE A 178 -11.43 -3.70 6.78
CA ILE A 178 -10.19 -3.63 6.00
C ILE A 178 -9.29 -2.54 6.61
N ALA A 179 -7.98 -2.76 6.65
CA ALA A 179 -7.03 -1.74 7.06
C ALA A 179 -6.77 -0.74 5.91
N VAL A 180 -6.23 0.43 6.22
CA VAL A 180 -5.73 1.37 5.20
C VAL A 180 -4.25 1.62 5.45
N GLU A 181 -3.48 1.57 4.37
CA GLU A 181 -2.06 1.91 4.40
C GLU A 181 -1.86 3.42 4.57
N ILE A 182 -0.95 3.81 5.47
CA ILE A 182 -0.29 5.12 5.42
C ILE A 182 1.05 4.93 4.72
N ASN A 183 1.09 5.33 3.45
CA ASN A 183 2.17 5.10 2.52
C ASN A 183 3.05 6.35 2.37
N SER A 184 4.37 6.20 2.55
CA SER A 184 5.31 7.33 2.45
C SER A 184 5.83 7.63 1.04
N ALA A 185 5.55 6.81 0.02
CA ALA A 185 6.08 6.99 -1.34
C ALA A 185 5.74 8.35 -1.94
N GLY A 186 4.58 8.94 -1.62
CA GLY A 186 4.18 10.22 -2.18
C GLY A 186 5.13 11.38 -1.84
N LEU A 187 5.96 11.23 -0.79
CA LEU A 187 7.06 12.17 -0.50
C LEU A 187 8.17 12.15 -1.56
N ARG A 188 8.31 11.05 -2.31
CA ARG A 188 9.28 10.87 -3.40
C ARG A 188 8.68 11.17 -4.79
N LYS A 189 7.41 11.57 -4.85
CA LYS A 189 6.68 11.90 -6.09
C LYS A 189 6.43 13.41 -6.17
N ASP A 190 5.95 13.91 -7.32
CA ASP A 190 5.67 15.35 -7.55
C ASP A 190 4.78 15.95 -6.45
N VAL A 191 3.87 15.15 -5.90
CA VAL A 191 2.95 15.58 -4.84
C VAL A 191 3.63 15.92 -3.50
N GLN A 192 4.79 15.33 -3.19
CA GLN A 192 5.57 15.59 -1.97
C GLN A 192 4.75 15.47 -0.66
N GLU A 193 3.78 14.57 -0.64
CA GLU A 193 2.87 14.32 0.48
C GLU A 193 2.62 12.82 0.59
N ILE A 194 2.57 12.29 1.82
CA ILE A 194 2.20 10.88 2.05
C ILE A 194 0.78 10.57 1.54
N TYR A 195 0.50 9.29 1.29
CA TYR A 195 -0.83 8.78 1.01
C TYR A 195 -1.40 8.08 2.26
N PRO A 196 -2.64 8.35 2.70
CA PRO A 196 -3.48 9.45 2.28
C PRO A 196 -3.07 10.80 2.92
N ALA A 197 -3.68 11.89 2.45
CA ALA A 197 -3.51 13.22 3.04
C ALA A 197 -3.94 13.27 4.52
N GLY A 198 -3.38 14.21 5.29
CA GLY A 198 -3.57 14.26 6.74
C GLY A 198 -5.03 14.42 7.22
N ASP A 199 -5.88 15.10 6.47
CA ASP A 199 -7.32 15.21 6.80
C ASP A 199 -8.08 13.91 6.56
N ILE A 200 -7.64 13.10 5.60
CA ILE A 200 -8.14 11.75 5.36
C ILE A 200 -7.66 10.81 6.47
N ILE A 201 -6.38 10.87 6.88
CA ILE A 201 -5.88 10.08 8.03
C ILE A 201 -6.66 10.43 9.31
N GLN A 202 -6.98 11.71 9.54
CA GLN A 202 -7.82 12.10 10.67
C GLN A 202 -9.22 11.47 10.56
N ARG A 203 -9.84 11.47 9.38
CA ARG A 203 -11.16 10.83 9.21
C ARG A 203 -11.10 9.31 9.37
N MET A 204 -10.02 8.66 8.96
CA MET A 204 -9.81 7.24 9.22
C MET A 204 -9.81 6.94 10.72
N PHE A 205 -9.12 7.78 11.51
CA PHE A 205 -9.12 7.66 12.96
C PHE A 205 -10.52 7.87 13.57
N ASP A 206 -11.26 8.89 13.11
CA ASP A 206 -12.63 9.16 13.57
C ASP A 206 -13.59 7.98 13.30
N TYR A 207 -13.25 7.11 12.34
CA TYR A 207 -14.01 5.92 11.96
C TYR A 207 -13.44 4.61 12.54
N ASP A 208 -12.44 4.70 13.42
CA ASP A 208 -11.76 3.54 14.00
C ASP A 208 -11.20 2.57 12.93
N ILE A 209 -10.81 3.09 11.77
CA ILE A 209 -10.25 2.29 10.68
C ILE A 209 -8.83 1.83 11.07
N PRO A 210 -8.52 0.52 11.07
CA PRO A 210 -7.18 0.02 11.32
C PRO A 210 -6.18 0.55 10.28
N ILE A 211 -4.94 0.77 10.70
CA ILE A 211 -3.88 1.22 9.79
C ILE A 211 -2.68 0.28 9.78
N THR A 212 -2.01 0.21 8.65
CA THR A 212 -0.62 -0.26 8.53
C THR A 212 0.22 0.82 7.85
N ILE A 213 1.52 0.59 7.73
CA ILE A 213 2.46 1.58 7.19
C ILE A 213 3.38 0.90 6.17
N GLY A 214 3.59 1.56 5.03
CA GLY A 214 4.48 1.08 3.97
C GLY A 214 5.30 2.21 3.35
N SER A 215 6.48 1.86 2.84
CA SER A 215 7.38 2.80 2.15
C SER A 215 7.25 2.76 0.63
N ASP A 216 6.62 1.70 0.11
CA ASP A 216 6.48 1.40 -1.31
C ASP A 216 7.85 1.39 -2.01
N ALA A 217 8.77 0.68 -1.37
CA ALA A 217 10.18 0.64 -1.74
C ALA A 217 10.39 -0.27 -2.95
N HIS A 218 10.89 0.31 -4.04
CA HIS A 218 11.26 -0.41 -5.27
C HIS A 218 12.77 -0.63 -5.39
N GLN A 219 13.55 -0.09 -4.44
CA GLN A 219 14.98 -0.31 -4.30
C GLN A 219 15.32 -0.50 -2.82
N PRO A 220 16.41 -1.23 -2.48
CA PRO A 220 16.80 -1.43 -1.09
C PRO A 220 16.87 -0.12 -0.31
N GLU A 221 17.48 0.93 -0.86
CA GLU A 221 17.70 2.21 -0.18
C GLU A 221 16.40 2.99 0.10
N GLN A 222 15.27 2.56 -0.49
CA GLN A 222 13.96 3.16 -0.24
C GLN A 222 13.23 2.53 0.95
N VAL A 223 13.65 1.35 1.42
CA VAL A 223 13.05 0.71 2.59
C VAL A 223 13.16 1.65 3.79
N GLY A 224 12.04 1.85 4.48
CA GLY A 224 11.97 2.79 5.61
C GLY A 224 11.93 4.28 5.23
N SER A 225 12.09 4.63 3.95
CA SER A 225 12.16 6.02 3.50
C SER A 225 10.85 6.75 3.76
N GLY A 226 10.89 7.83 4.54
CA GLY A 226 9.71 8.64 4.85
C GLY A 226 8.74 8.04 5.86
N LEU A 227 8.99 6.82 6.38
CA LEU A 227 8.12 6.21 7.40
C LEU A 227 7.94 7.11 8.62
N ASP A 228 9.02 7.78 9.03
CA ASP A 228 9.00 8.79 10.09
C ASP A 228 7.85 9.82 9.96
N ALA A 229 7.54 10.25 8.73
CA ALA A 229 6.42 11.14 8.45
C ALA A 229 5.06 10.42 8.58
N ALA A 230 4.96 9.18 8.09
CA ALA A 230 3.77 8.34 8.22
C ALA A 230 3.42 8.07 9.70
N TYR A 231 4.40 7.65 10.52
CA TYR A 231 4.21 7.44 11.96
C TYR A 231 3.83 8.73 12.71
N ARG A 232 4.41 9.87 12.33
CA ARG A 232 4.02 11.18 12.88
C ARG A 232 2.59 11.55 12.50
N ALA A 233 2.17 11.29 11.25
CA ALA A 233 0.81 11.55 10.79
C ALA A 233 -0.22 10.68 11.54
N ALA A 234 0.06 9.37 11.68
CA ALA A 234 -0.77 8.45 12.45
C ALA A 234 -0.98 8.94 13.90
N ARG A 235 0.09 9.27 14.61
CA ARG A 235 0.00 9.76 15.99
C ARG A 235 -0.71 11.10 16.10
N LYS A 236 -0.46 12.00 15.16
CA LYS A 236 -1.12 13.30 15.11
C LYS A 236 -2.64 13.14 14.97
N ALA A 237 -3.09 12.15 14.21
CA ALA A 237 -4.51 11.82 14.08
C ALA A 237 -5.11 11.21 15.35
N GLY A 238 -4.31 10.46 16.12
CA GLY A 238 -4.69 9.87 17.40
C GLY A 238 -4.35 8.38 17.55
N TYR A 239 -3.80 7.75 16.51
CA TYR A 239 -3.47 6.33 16.54
C TYR A 239 -2.40 6.00 17.58
N GLN A 240 -2.70 5.00 18.41
CA GLN A 240 -1.77 4.40 19.38
C GLN A 240 -1.30 3.00 18.97
N TYR A 241 -2.00 2.41 18.00
CA TYR A 241 -1.76 1.06 17.49
C TYR A 241 -1.82 1.07 15.98
N LEU A 242 -1.07 0.16 15.37
CA LEU A 242 -1.24 -0.29 13.98
C LEU A 242 -1.61 -1.76 13.97
N VAL A 243 -2.03 -2.28 12.83
CA VAL A 243 -2.19 -3.70 12.60
C VAL A 243 -1.05 -4.23 11.75
N ARG A 244 -0.48 -5.34 12.19
CA ARG A 244 0.38 -6.20 11.38
C ARG A 244 -0.43 -7.41 10.93
N PHE A 245 0.06 -8.16 9.96
CA PHE A 245 -0.67 -9.27 9.37
C PHE A 245 0.11 -10.56 9.39
N GLN A 246 -0.61 -11.66 9.60
CA GLN A 246 -0.15 -13.03 9.43
C GLN A 246 -1.32 -13.89 8.97
N HIS A 247 -1.19 -14.56 7.82
CA HIS A 247 -2.28 -15.34 7.19
C HIS A 247 -3.65 -14.62 7.19
N HIS A 248 -3.68 -13.38 6.69
CA HIS A 248 -4.86 -12.50 6.63
C HIS A 248 -5.45 -12.10 8.00
N GLN A 249 -4.79 -12.44 9.11
CA GLN A 249 -5.23 -12.06 10.46
C GLN A 249 -4.55 -10.76 10.90
N GLN A 250 -5.36 -9.81 11.34
CA GLN A 250 -4.88 -8.57 11.96
C GLN A 250 -4.36 -8.82 13.37
N LEU A 251 -3.15 -8.33 13.63
CA LEU A 251 -2.47 -8.43 14.90
C LEU A 251 -2.19 -6.99 15.40
N VAL A 252 -2.98 -6.55 16.37
CA VAL A 252 -2.88 -5.19 16.92
C VAL A 252 -1.54 -5.02 17.63
N THR A 253 -0.78 -3.99 17.25
CA THR A 253 0.59 -3.76 17.70
C THR A 253 0.78 -2.30 18.11
N PRO A 254 1.42 -2.01 19.26
CA PRO A 254 1.72 -0.64 19.66
C PRO A 254 2.51 0.12 18.60
N LEU A 255 2.05 1.34 18.32
CA LEU A 255 2.69 2.27 17.41
C LEU A 255 3.87 2.94 18.12
N ASP A 256 4.97 2.19 18.28
CA ASP A 256 6.21 2.70 18.86
C ASP A 256 6.96 3.56 17.83
N TYR A 257 7.56 4.64 18.31
CA TYR A 257 8.33 5.56 17.48
C TYR A 257 9.71 5.81 18.02
#